data_AF-A0A9D7SUA9-F1
#
_entry.id   AF-A0A9D7SUA9-F1
#
_cell.length_a   1.000
_cell.length_b   1.000
_cell.length_c   1.000
_cell.angle_alpha   90.00
_cell.angle_beta   90.00
_cell.angle_gamma   90.00
#
_symmetry.space_group_name_H-M   'P 1'
#
loop_
_entity.id
_entity.type
_entity.pdbx_description
1 polymer ?
#
loop_
_entity_poly.entity_id
_entity_poly.type
_entity_poly.pdbx_seq_one_letter_code
_entity_poly.pdbx_strand_id
1 'polypeptide(L)'
;MATKNIISVDQFCQHYGIDVSFINSLIDHGLTEITIVENSPYIPVKQIKDIERMMRMHYDLEINMEGIEAISHLLERMNLLQKELNVFKNRLLFYESDQS
;
A
#
# COMPACT_ATOMS: atom_id res chain seq x y z
N MET A 1 -18.93 10.05 -16.24
CA MET A 1 -18.30 8.93 -16.98
C MET A 1 -17.20 8.36 -16.08
N ALA A 2 -17.32 7.11 -15.66
CA ALA A 2 -16.39 6.51 -14.69
C ALA A 2 -15.04 6.28 -15.37
N THR A 3 -14.03 7.08 -15.03
CA THR A 3 -12.65 6.81 -15.44
C THR A 3 -12.24 5.48 -14.85
N LYS A 4 -11.91 4.51 -15.70
CA LYS A 4 -11.33 3.23 -15.28
C LYS A 4 -9.97 3.55 -14.63
N ASN A 5 -9.95 3.73 -13.31
CA ASN A 5 -8.76 4.04 -12.52
C ASN A 5 -7.93 2.76 -12.30
N ILE A 6 -7.49 2.17 -13.41
CA ILE A 6 -6.69 0.94 -13.46
C ILE A 6 -5.57 1.11 -14.49
N ILE A 7 -4.45 0.44 -14.26
CA ILE A 7 -3.26 0.45 -15.14
C ILE A 7 -2.91 -1.01 -15.44
N SER A 8 -2.54 -1.35 -16.68
CA SER A 8 -2.12 -2.72 -16.99
C SER A 8 -0.84 -3.07 -16.20
N VAL A 9 -0.75 -4.31 -15.69
CA VAL A 9 0.48 -4.80 -15.05
C VAL A 9 1.67 -4.70 -16.01
N ASP A 10 1.49 -5.01 -17.30
CA ASP A 10 2.56 -4.93 -18.29
C ASP A 10 3.08 -3.50 -18.48
N GLN A 11 2.17 -2.52 -18.52
CA GLN A 11 2.53 -1.11 -18.63
C GLN A 11 3.27 -0.62 -17.37
N PHE A 12 2.86 -1.08 -16.20
CA PHE A 12 3.52 -0.79 -14.94
C PHE A 12 4.93 -1.36 -14.93
N CYS A 13 5.08 -2.65 -15.23
CA CYS A 13 6.38 -3.33 -15.30
C CYS A 13 7.33 -2.66 -16.31
N GLN A 14 6.83 -2.28 -17.49
CA GLN A 14 7.62 -1.58 -18.50
C GLN A 14 8.06 -0.18 -18.04
N HIS A 15 7.20 0.55 -17.34
CA HIS A 15 7.52 1.91 -16.89
C HIS A 15 8.61 1.93 -15.82
N TYR A 16 8.55 1.02 -14.85
CA TYR A 16 9.52 0.95 -13.75
C TYR A 16 10.71 0.02 -14.04
N GLY A 17 10.67 -0.74 -15.15
CA GLY A 17 11.73 -1.67 -15.52
C GLY A 17 11.83 -2.87 -14.57
N ILE A 18 10.69 -3.34 -14.05
CA ILE A 18 10.61 -4.48 -13.12
C ILE A 18 9.94 -5.68 -13.78
N ASP A 19 10.18 -6.86 -13.23
CA ASP A 19 9.56 -8.08 -13.72
C ASP A 19 8.13 -8.27 -13.20
N VAL A 20 7.28 -8.89 -14.01
CA VAL A 20 5.91 -9.28 -13.61
C VAL A 20 5.93 -10.26 -12.43
N SER A 21 7.02 -11.02 -12.28
CA SER A 21 7.23 -11.92 -11.13
C SER A 21 7.17 -11.17 -9.80
N PHE A 22 7.66 -9.92 -9.73
CA PHE A 22 7.57 -9.11 -8.52
C PHE A 22 6.11 -8.83 -8.13
N ILE A 23 5.27 -8.48 -9.12
CA ILE A 23 3.84 -8.24 -8.89
C ILE A 23 3.15 -9.54 -8.47
N ASN A 24 3.48 -10.67 -9.09
CA ASN A 24 2.95 -11.97 -8.68
C ASN A 24 3.32 -12.30 -7.23
N SER A 25 4.58 -12.09 -6.83
CA SER A 25 4.99 -12.26 -5.45
C SER A 25 4.21 -11.35 -4.50
N LEU A 26 3.93 -10.09 -4.87
CA LEU A 26 3.13 -9.21 -4.03
C LEU A 26 1.71 -9.75 -3.83
N ILE A 27 1.13 -10.37 -4.87
CA ILE A 27 -0.20 -10.99 -4.79
C ILE A 27 -0.16 -12.23 -3.90
N ASP A 28 0.86 -13.09 -4.07
CA ASP A 28 1.02 -14.33 -3.31
C ASP A 28 1.19 -14.06 -1.80
N HIS A 29 1.86 -12.98 -1.44
CA HIS A 29 2.00 -12.51 -0.05
C HIS A 29 0.81 -11.66 0.44
N GLY A 30 -0.24 -11.48 -0.37
CA GLY A 30 -1.42 -10.69 -0.01
C GLY A 30 -1.14 -9.19 0.20
N LEU A 31 -0.03 -8.69 -0.34
CA LEU A 31 0.39 -7.29 -0.22
C LEU A 31 -0.28 -6.37 -1.24
N THR A 32 -0.79 -6.94 -2.34
CA THR A 32 -1.51 -6.21 -3.39
C THR A 32 -2.61 -7.08 -4.00
N GLU A 33 -3.61 -6.44 -4.59
CA GLU A 33 -4.68 -7.10 -5.34
C GLU A 33 -4.77 -6.52 -6.75
N ILE A 34 -4.90 -7.40 -7.75
CA ILE A 34 -5.10 -7.02 -9.15
C ILE A 34 -6.54 -7.30 -9.60
N THR A 35 -7.01 -6.55 -10.59
CA THR A 35 -8.29 -6.76 -11.26
C THR A 35 -8.04 -7.40 -12.62
N ILE A 36 -8.71 -8.51 -12.91
CA ILE A 36 -8.65 -9.13 -14.25
C ILE A 36 -9.78 -8.54 -15.10
N VAL A 37 -9.43 -7.92 -16.23
CA VAL A 37 -10.37 -7.38 -17.22
C VAL A 37 -10.03 -8.00 -18.57
N GLU A 38 -10.99 -8.66 -19.21
CA GLU A 38 -10.78 -9.30 -20.54
C GLU A 38 -9.58 -10.25 -20.57
N ASN A 39 -9.39 -11.01 -19.48
CA ASN A 39 -8.27 -11.95 -19.31
C ASN A 39 -6.88 -11.31 -19.18
N SER A 40 -6.81 -9.99 -18.95
CA SER A 40 -5.57 -9.25 -18.70
C SER A 40 -5.54 -8.68 -17.27
N PRO A 41 -4.38 -8.73 -16.59
CA PRO A 41 -4.24 -8.24 -15.23
C PRO A 41 -4.03 -6.71 -15.18
N TYR A 42 -4.76 -6.05 -14.29
CA TYR A 42 -4.69 -4.61 -14.07
C TYR A 42 -4.51 -4.26 -12.59
N ILE A 43 -3.72 -3.23 -12.31
CA ILE A 43 -3.48 -2.66 -10.99
C ILE A 43 -4.42 -1.47 -10.78
N PRO A 44 -5.21 -1.43 -9.69
CA PRO A 44 -5.97 -0.25 -9.32
C PRO A 44 -5.05 0.93 -8.99
N VAL A 45 -5.35 2.14 -9.50
CA VAL A 45 -4.53 3.35 -9.28
C VAL A 45 -4.31 3.65 -7.79
N LYS A 46 -5.28 3.29 -6.93
CA LYS A 46 -5.16 3.45 -5.48
C LYS A 46 -3.99 2.66 -4.86
N GLN A 47 -3.64 1.52 -5.46
CA GLN A 47 -2.58 0.63 -4.96
C GLN A 47 -1.20 0.99 -5.53
N ILE A 48 -1.12 1.77 -6.61
CA ILE A 48 0.14 2.13 -7.27
C ILE A 48 1.15 2.71 -6.28
N LYS A 49 0.72 3.63 -5.41
CA LYS A 49 1.60 4.25 -4.42
C LYS A 49 2.18 3.24 -3.41
N ASP A 50 1.39 2.25 -3.02
CA ASP A 50 1.84 1.22 -2.09
C ASP A 50 2.79 0.24 -2.78
N ILE A 51 2.49 -0.16 -4.02
CA ILE A 51 3.38 -1.00 -4.83
C ILE A 51 4.71 -0.28 -5.10
N GLU A 52 4.72 1.01 -5.43
CA GLU A 52 5.95 1.82 -5.55
C GLU A 52 6.76 1.86 -4.26
N ARG A 53 6.09 1.91 -3.10
CA ARG A 53 6.78 1.88 -1.80
C ARG A 53 7.46 0.53 -1.59
N MET A 54 6.75 -0.57 -1.86
CA MET A 54 7.28 -1.93 -1.73
C MET A 54 8.39 -2.21 -2.75
N MET A 55 8.24 -1.70 -3.98
CA MET A 55 9.25 -1.76 -5.03
C MET A 55 10.55 -1.12 -4.56
N ARG A 56 10.50 0.10 -4.01
CA ARG A 56 11.69 0.76 -3.46
C ARG A 56 12.29 -0.01 -2.29
N MET A 57 11.47 -0.60 -1.42
CA MET A 57 11.98 -1.48 -0.35
C MET A 57 12.73 -2.70 -0.92
N HIS A 58 12.21 -3.30 -1.99
CA HIS A 58 12.82 -4.48 -2.59
C HIS A 58 14.09 -4.15 -3.38
N TYR A 59 13.99 -3.18 -4.29
CA TYR A 59 15.03 -2.89 -5.28
C TYR A 59 16.07 -1.87 -4.78
N ASP A 60 15.68 -0.91 -3.93
CA ASP A 60 16.63 0.11 -3.43
C ASP A 60 17.25 -0.30 -2.09
N LEU A 61 16.47 -0.97 -1.23
CA LEU A 61 16.90 -1.34 0.13
C LEU A 61 17.23 -2.83 0.27
N GLU A 62 17.13 -3.61 -0.82
CA GLU A 62 17.41 -5.05 -0.86
C GLU A 62 16.63 -5.88 0.17
N ILE A 63 15.41 -5.43 0.51
CA ILE A 63 14.54 -6.12 1.47
C ILE A 63 13.81 -7.25 0.74
N ASN A 64 13.85 -8.47 1.30
CA ASN A 64 13.12 -9.62 0.77
C ASN A 64 11.60 -9.48 0.97
N MET A 65 10.83 -10.37 0.35
CA MET A 65 9.37 -10.25 0.37
C MET A 65 8.78 -10.45 1.78
N GLU A 66 9.33 -11.38 2.56
CA GLU A 66 8.95 -11.59 3.96
C GLU A 66 9.25 -10.35 4.82
N GLY A 67 10.35 -9.65 4.52
CA GLY A 67 10.68 -8.38 5.17
C GLY A 67 9.69 -7.27 4.83
N ILE A 68 9.29 -7.17 3.56
CA ILE A 68 8.26 -6.21 3.11
C ILE A 68 6.92 -6.50 3.77
N GLU A 69 6.53 -7.77 3.89
CA GLU A 69 5.31 -8.19 4.58
C GLU A 69 5.33 -7.81 6.06
N ALA A 70 6.41 -8.14 6.76
CA ALA A 70 6.59 -7.77 8.16
C ALA A 70 6.54 -6.24 8.36
N ILE A 71 7.24 -5.47 7.52
CA ILE A 71 7.23 -3.99 7.58
C ILE A 71 5.83 -3.45 7.32
N SER A 72 5.11 -3.99 6.34
CA SER A 72 3.76 -3.54 5.99
C SER A 72 2.80 -3.74 7.16
N HIS A 73 2.83 -4.91 7.80
CA HIS A 73 2.02 -5.21 8.97
C HIS A 73 2.40 -4.33 10.19
N LEU A 74 3.69 -4.06 10.41
CA LEU A 74 4.13 -3.17 11.49
C LEU A 74 3.69 -1.72 11.26
N LEU A 75 3.81 -1.21 10.02
CA LEU A 75 3.36 0.13 9.66
C LEU A 75 1.84 0.29 9.82
N GLU A 76 1.06 -0.73 9.46
CA GLU A 76 -0.39 -0.72 9.69
C GLU A 76 -0.71 -0.60 11.17
N ARG A 77 -0.08 -1.43 12.02
CA ARG A 77 -0.28 -1.40 13.46
C ARG A 77 0.13 -0.05 14.07
N MET A 78 1.24 0.53 13.62
CA MET A 78 1.67 1.87 14.07
C MET A 78 0.66 2.95 13.68
N ASN A 79 0.11 2.91 12.46
CA ASN A 79 -0.91 3.85 12.00
C ASN A 79 -2.20 3.75 12.83
N LEU A 80 -2.64 2.52 13.16
CA LEU A 80 -3.80 2.30 14.02
C LEU A 80 -3.58 2.89 15.42
N LEU A 81 -2.44 2.60 16.04
CA LEU A 81 -2.07 3.15 17.35
C LEU A 81 -2.00 4.68 17.33
N GLN A 82 -1.40 5.26 16.30
CA GLN A 82 -1.31 6.71 16.16
C GLN A 82 -2.69 7.36 15.98
N LYS A 83 -3.59 6.71 15.25
CA LYS A 83 -4.99 7.15 15.09
C LYS A 83 -5.73 7.13 16.43
N GLU A 84 -5.59 6.06 17.21
CA GLU A 84 -6.18 5.96 18.55
C GLU A 84 -5.65 7.05 19.48
N LEU A 85 -4.33 7.25 19.52
CA LEU A 85 -3.71 8.32 20.31
C LEU A 85 -4.24 9.70 19.92
N ASN A 86 -4.41 9.97 18.63
CA ASN A 86 -4.97 11.23 18.17
C ASN A 86 -6.43 11.41 18.59
N VAL A 87 -7.24 10.34 18.53
CA VAL A 87 -8.62 10.36 19.04
C VAL A 87 -8.64 10.65 20.54
N PHE A 88 -7.78 10.01 21.33
CA PHE A 88 -7.68 10.27 22.77
C PHE A 88 -7.23 11.70 23.08
N LYS A 89 -6.20 12.21 22.38
CA LYS A 89 -5.73 13.59 22.52
C LYS A 89 -6.84 14.61 22.19
N ASN A 90 -7.58 14.40 21.11
CA ASN A 90 -8.67 15.28 20.73
C ASN A 90 -9.80 15.28 21.77
N ARG A 91 -10.10 14.12 22.39
CA ARG A 91 -11.06 14.03 23.48
C ARG A 91 -10.58 14.76 24.74
N LEU A 92 -9.31 14.61 25.11
CA LEU A 92 -8.72 15.32 26.25
C LEU A 92 -8.79 16.83 26.05
N LEU A 93 -8.38 17.32 24.87
CA LEU A 93 -8.45 18.74 24.52
C LEU A 93 -9.88 19.30 24.65
N PHE A 94 -10.90 18.55 24.21
CA PHE A 94 -12.29 18.95 24.37
C PHE A 94 -12.68 19.15 25.85
N TYR A 95 -12.34 18.20 26.73
CA TYR A 95 -12.68 18.30 28.14
C TYR A 95 -11.88 19.39 28.87
N GLU A 96 -10.61 19.60 28.51
CA GLU A 96 -9.78 20.67 29.08
C GLU A 96 -10.26 22.06 28.65
N SER A 97 -10.80 22.20 27.42
CA SER A 97 -11.38 23.45 26.93
C SER A 97 -12.73 23.81 27.56
N ASP A 98 -13.50 22.83 28.04
CA ASP A 98 -14.80 23.03 28.70
C ASP A 98 -14.67 23.45 30.18
N GLN A 99 -13.46 23.40 30.75
CA GLN A 99 -13.16 23.82 32.13
C GLN A 99 -12.61 25.26 32.24
N SER A 100 -12.57 26.02 31.14
CA SER A 100 -12.12 27.42 31.08
C SER A 100 -13.27 28.41 30.94
#